data_AF-A0A561C9B5-F1
#
_entry.id   AF-A0A561C9B5-F1
#
_cell.length_a   1.000
_cell.length_b   1.000
_cell.length_c   1.000
_cell.angle_alpha   90.00
_cell.angle_beta   90.00
_cell.angle_gamma   90.00
#
_symmetry.space_group_name_H-M   'P 1'
#
loop_
_entity.id
_entity.type
_entity.pdbx_description
1 polymer ?
#
loop_
_entity_poly.entity_id
_entity_poly.type
_entity_poly.pdbx_seq_one_letter_code
_entity_poly.pdbx_strand_id
1 'polypeptide(L)'
;MVWRPQSHHTRGMAEPLPAPAFPLEYELFNTVTEAARAALESVLIESIERRKEFGAMICQQGNQFFAMPPREGDTNTVDVGHRLGNGGCPEGTTAVAYYHTHPAYKGAGFNMEPDRFSPEDRGVANDMKIDAYVGSVSGLFLRYDHRLRKIMVAGPRLRNARDLPQPVPVKKPAPKTLRRRIIPAPRLL
;
A
#
# COMPACT_ATOMS: atom_id res chain seq x y z
N MET A 1 73.27 -12.84 -8.78
CA MET A 1 72.08 -11.99 -8.58
C MET A 1 71.12 -12.24 -9.72
N VAL A 2 70.02 -12.94 -9.47
CA VAL A 2 68.98 -13.21 -10.48
C VAL A 2 67.65 -12.76 -9.89
N TRP A 3 67.09 -11.72 -10.47
CA TRP A 3 65.78 -11.15 -10.14
C TRP A 3 64.71 -12.05 -10.75
N ARG A 4 63.82 -12.61 -9.93
CA ARG A 4 62.59 -13.29 -10.41
C ARG A 4 61.40 -12.32 -10.29
N PRO A 5 60.56 -12.14 -11.32
CA PRO A 5 59.34 -11.36 -11.19
C PRO A 5 58.27 -12.14 -10.39
N GLN A 6 57.47 -11.39 -9.64
CA GLN A 6 56.33 -11.87 -8.87
C GLN A 6 55.25 -12.46 -9.79
N SER A 7 54.91 -13.72 -9.56
CA SER A 7 53.64 -14.31 -9.99
C SER A 7 52.57 -13.92 -8.97
N HIS A 8 51.78 -12.89 -9.28
CA HIS A 8 50.53 -12.64 -8.59
C HIS A 8 49.57 -13.78 -8.89
N HIS A 9 49.26 -14.59 -7.88
CA HIS A 9 48.10 -15.47 -7.92
C HIS A 9 46.83 -14.62 -7.95
N THR A 10 46.28 -14.42 -9.15
CA THR A 10 44.87 -14.06 -9.30
C THR A 10 44.04 -15.26 -8.84
N ARG A 11 43.66 -15.22 -7.56
CA ARG A 11 42.65 -16.10 -6.99
C ARG A 11 41.40 -15.93 -7.84
N GLY A 12 41.01 -16.99 -8.55
CA GLY A 12 39.85 -16.99 -9.42
C GLY A 12 38.64 -16.43 -8.71
N MET A 13 38.06 -15.36 -9.26
CA MET A 13 36.69 -14.98 -8.95
C MET A 13 35.85 -16.17 -9.41
N ALA A 14 35.32 -16.94 -8.46
CA ALA A 14 34.32 -17.94 -8.77
C ALA A 14 33.22 -17.25 -9.58
N GLU A 15 32.86 -17.81 -10.73
CA GLU A 15 31.66 -17.39 -11.45
C GLU A 15 30.48 -17.38 -10.47
N PRO A 16 29.63 -16.34 -10.46
CA PRO A 16 28.42 -16.36 -9.65
C PRO A 16 27.63 -17.61 -10.04
N LEU A 17 27.24 -18.40 -9.05
CA LEU A 17 26.29 -19.49 -9.26
C LEU A 17 25.08 -18.93 -10.02
N PRO A 18 24.59 -19.62 -11.07
CA PRO A 18 23.41 -19.17 -11.78
C PRO A 18 22.28 -18.95 -10.78
N ALA A 19 21.60 -17.81 -10.90
CA ALA A 19 20.41 -17.53 -10.11
C ALA A 19 19.50 -18.77 -10.17
N PRO A 20 18.95 -19.24 -9.04
CA PRO A 20 18.10 -20.42 -9.05
C PRO A 20 16.99 -20.21 -10.09
N ALA A 21 16.83 -21.16 -11.01
CA ALA A 21 15.72 -21.17 -11.94
C ALA A 21 14.44 -21.30 -11.11
N PHE A 22 13.75 -20.19 -10.90
CA PHE A 22 12.50 -20.14 -10.14
C PHE A 22 11.45 -21.04 -10.81
N PRO A 23 10.67 -21.78 -10.01
CA PRO A 23 9.24 -21.84 -10.26
C PRO A 23 8.56 -21.18 -9.06
N LEU A 24 8.19 -19.91 -9.22
CA LEU A 24 7.17 -19.31 -8.38
C LEU A 24 5.89 -19.39 -9.19
N GLU A 25 5.07 -20.39 -8.91
CA GLU A 25 3.70 -20.40 -9.45
C GLU A 25 2.96 -19.26 -8.79
N TYR A 26 2.99 -18.09 -9.44
CA TYR A 26 2.12 -16.99 -9.10
C TYR A 26 0.78 -17.18 -9.80
N GLU A 27 -0.30 -16.80 -9.12
CA GLU A 27 -1.58 -16.64 -9.80
C GLU A 27 -1.48 -15.47 -10.80
N LEU A 28 -1.79 -15.75 -12.06
CA LEU A 28 -1.74 -14.79 -13.14
C LEU A 28 -3.13 -14.22 -13.41
N PHE A 29 -3.20 -12.90 -13.48
CA PHE A 29 -4.42 -12.13 -13.69
C PHE A 29 -4.36 -11.38 -15.01
N ASN A 30 -5.53 -11.07 -15.58
CA ASN A 30 -5.63 -10.31 -16.83
C ASN A 30 -5.49 -8.80 -16.60
N THR A 31 -5.66 -8.33 -15.36
CA THR A 31 -5.51 -6.92 -15.00
C THR A 31 -4.71 -6.72 -13.71
N VAL A 32 -4.04 -5.58 -13.61
CA VAL A 32 -3.35 -5.14 -12.39
C VAL A 32 -4.31 -5.06 -11.19
N THR A 33 -5.55 -4.62 -11.44
CA THR A 33 -6.57 -4.46 -10.39
C THR A 33 -7.05 -5.80 -9.83
N GLU A 34 -7.16 -6.84 -10.66
CA GLU A 34 -7.46 -8.20 -10.19
C GLU A 34 -6.33 -8.76 -9.33
N ALA A 35 -5.07 -8.61 -9.77
CA ALA A 35 -3.91 -9.03 -8.99
C ALA A 35 -3.84 -8.31 -7.63
N ALA A 36 -4.08 -6.98 -7.62
CA ALA A 36 -4.13 -6.20 -6.40
C ALA A 36 -5.24 -6.66 -5.46
N ARG A 37 -6.44 -6.91 -5.98
CA ARG A 37 -7.57 -7.41 -5.18
C ARG A 37 -7.24 -8.75 -4.55
N ALA A 38 -6.76 -9.72 -5.34
CA ALA A 38 -6.46 -11.05 -4.85
C ALA A 38 -5.42 -11.02 -3.72
N ALA A 39 -4.35 -10.23 -3.89
CA ALA A 39 -3.31 -10.07 -2.88
C ALA A 39 -3.81 -9.39 -1.59
N LEU A 40 -4.63 -8.34 -1.73
CA LEU A 40 -5.21 -7.66 -0.58
C LEU A 40 -6.22 -8.53 0.15
N GLU A 41 -7.07 -9.25 -0.58
CA GLU A 41 -7.99 -10.22 0.02
C GLU A 41 -7.20 -11.30 0.77
N SER A 42 -6.11 -11.84 0.22
CA SER A 42 -5.35 -12.89 0.90
C SER A 42 -4.73 -12.48 2.23
N VAL A 43 -4.41 -11.20 2.45
CA VAL A 43 -3.63 -10.74 3.63
C VAL A 43 -4.37 -9.78 4.57
N LEU A 44 -5.50 -9.19 4.17
CA LEU A 44 -6.15 -8.14 4.97
C LEU A 44 -6.63 -8.61 6.35
N ILE A 45 -7.15 -9.84 6.48
CA ILE A 45 -7.58 -10.36 7.79
C ILE A 45 -6.39 -10.45 8.74
N GLU A 46 -5.28 -11.03 8.27
CA GLU A 46 -4.06 -11.15 9.07
C GLU A 46 -3.52 -9.76 9.44
N SER A 47 -3.50 -8.83 8.48
CA SER A 47 -3.13 -7.44 8.70
C SER A 47 -3.92 -6.79 9.85
N ILE A 48 -5.25 -6.94 9.84
CA ILE A 48 -6.14 -6.40 10.87
C ILE A 48 -5.89 -7.06 12.23
N GLU A 49 -5.77 -8.38 12.27
CA GLU A 49 -5.60 -9.14 13.50
C GLU A 49 -4.27 -8.85 14.19
N ARG A 50 -3.21 -8.71 13.39
CA ARG A 50 -1.86 -8.43 13.87
C ARG A 50 -1.59 -6.93 14.06
N ARG A 51 -2.47 -6.05 13.55
CA ARG A 51 -2.30 -4.59 13.49
C ARG A 51 -0.98 -4.21 12.81
N LYS A 52 -0.70 -4.86 11.70
CA LYS A 52 0.55 -4.74 10.92
C LYS A 52 0.19 -4.44 9.48
N GLU A 53 0.89 -3.50 8.86
CA GLU A 53 0.79 -3.30 7.43
C GLU A 53 1.52 -4.42 6.70
N PHE A 54 0.91 -4.91 5.63
CA PHE A 54 1.49 -5.84 4.69
C PHE A 54 1.46 -5.22 3.31
N GLY A 55 2.45 -5.52 2.49
CA GLY A 55 2.47 -5.03 1.12
C GLY A 55 3.60 -5.60 0.30
N ALA A 56 3.45 -5.53 -1.02
CA ALA A 56 4.46 -5.93 -1.98
C ALA A 56 4.19 -5.35 -3.37
N MET A 57 5.07 -5.67 -4.31
CA MET A 57 4.96 -5.25 -5.70
C MET A 57 3.94 -6.07 -6.49
N ILE A 58 3.39 -5.47 -7.54
CA ILE A 58 2.63 -6.14 -8.59
C ILE A 58 3.46 -6.06 -9.87
N CYS A 59 3.71 -7.21 -10.45
CA CYS A 59 4.60 -7.40 -11.58
C CYS A 59 3.79 -7.77 -12.82
N GLN A 60 4.27 -7.33 -13.98
CA GLN A 60 3.75 -7.71 -15.29
C GLN A 60 4.68 -8.72 -15.94
N GLN A 61 4.11 -9.81 -16.45
CA GLN A 61 4.76 -10.83 -17.26
C GLN A 61 3.97 -11.03 -18.55
N GLY A 62 4.54 -10.60 -19.67
CA GLY A 62 3.81 -10.55 -20.94
C GLY A 62 2.56 -9.66 -20.82
N ASN A 63 1.38 -10.24 -21.05
CA ASN A 63 0.09 -9.57 -20.95
C ASN A 63 -0.66 -9.86 -19.64
N GLN A 64 0.00 -10.55 -18.69
CA GLN A 64 -0.60 -10.94 -17.42
C GLN A 64 0.13 -10.26 -16.25
N PHE A 65 -0.52 -10.30 -15.10
CA PHE A 65 -0.08 -9.63 -13.88
C PHE A 65 -0.08 -10.59 -12.70
N PHE A 66 0.85 -10.42 -11.78
CA PHE A 66 0.85 -11.15 -10.52
C PHE A 66 1.34 -10.29 -9.37
N ALA A 67 0.94 -10.64 -8.15
CA ALA A 67 1.39 -9.99 -6.94
C ALA A 67 2.56 -10.77 -6.32
N MET A 68 3.57 -10.05 -5.86
CA MET A 68 4.62 -10.62 -5.02
C MET A 68 4.07 -10.99 -3.64
N PRO A 69 4.65 -12.00 -2.96
CA PRO A 69 4.25 -12.35 -1.61
C PRO A 69 4.35 -11.14 -0.67
N PRO A 70 3.38 -10.95 0.24
CA PRO A 70 3.34 -9.77 1.10
C PRO A 70 4.53 -9.77 2.06
N ARG A 71 5.17 -8.61 2.19
CA ARG A 71 6.15 -8.33 3.25
C ARG A 71 5.42 -7.75 4.44
N GLU A 72 5.81 -8.14 5.63
CA GLU A 72 5.30 -7.57 6.88
C GLU A 72 6.04 -6.27 7.22
N GLY A 73 5.30 -5.25 7.62
CA GLY A 73 5.78 -3.99 8.15
C GLY A 73 5.36 -3.76 9.60
N ASP A 74 5.30 -2.50 10.00
CA ASP A 74 4.76 -2.05 11.28
C ASP A 74 3.32 -1.56 11.14
N THR A 75 2.73 -1.03 12.22
CA THR A 75 1.31 -0.64 12.24
C THR A 75 0.92 0.44 11.21
N ASN A 76 1.88 1.24 10.75
CA ASN A 76 1.65 2.41 9.88
C ASN A 76 2.68 2.54 8.75
N THR A 77 3.44 1.47 8.47
CA THR A 77 4.46 1.50 7.43
C THR A 77 4.83 0.09 7.00
N VAL A 78 5.09 -0.11 5.71
CA VAL A 78 5.65 -1.33 5.17
C VAL A 78 6.62 -1.02 4.03
N ASP A 79 7.74 -1.72 3.98
CA ASP A 79 8.60 -1.71 2.81
C ASP A 79 8.10 -2.74 1.79
N VAL A 80 7.50 -2.26 0.71
CA VAL A 80 6.91 -3.09 -0.35
C VAL A 80 7.93 -3.75 -1.28
N GLY A 81 9.23 -3.53 -1.09
CA GLY A 81 10.28 -4.14 -1.92
C GLY A 81 10.75 -3.28 -3.08
N HIS A 82 10.23 -2.06 -3.20
CA HIS A 82 10.57 -1.11 -4.25
C HIS A 82 12.06 -0.78 -4.38
N ARG A 83 12.86 -0.95 -3.31
CA ARG A 83 14.31 -0.70 -3.30
C ARG A 83 15.15 -1.93 -3.70
N LEU A 84 14.52 -3.08 -3.90
CA LEU A 84 15.19 -4.30 -4.34
C LEU A 84 15.49 -4.22 -5.84
N GLY A 85 16.33 -5.15 -6.33
CA GLY A 85 16.61 -5.30 -7.75
C GLY A 85 15.33 -5.40 -8.59
N ASN A 86 15.33 -4.78 -9.76
CA ASN A 86 14.17 -4.68 -10.66
C ASN A 86 12.87 -4.19 -9.97
N GLY A 87 13.02 -3.29 -9.00
CA GLY A 87 11.88 -2.71 -8.27
C GLY A 87 11.10 -3.73 -7.45
N GLY A 88 11.73 -4.82 -7.01
CA GLY A 88 11.10 -5.88 -6.22
C GLY A 88 10.40 -6.97 -7.03
N CYS A 89 10.46 -6.90 -8.36
CA CYS A 89 9.93 -7.92 -9.26
C CYS A 89 11.03 -8.87 -9.78
N PRO A 90 10.72 -10.13 -10.10
CA PRO A 90 11.67 -11.06 -10.71
C PRO A 90 12.24 -10.52 -12.04
N GLU A 91 13.45 -10.96 -12.41
CA GLU A 91 14.03 -10.64 -13.73
C GLU A 91 13.10 -11.09 -14.87
N GLY A 92 13.08 -10.32 -15.97
CA GLY A 92 12.19 -10.59 -17.10
C GLY A 92 10.73 -10.15 -16.89
N THR A 93 10.41 -9.57 -15.73
CA THR A 93 9.10 -8.97 -15.43
C THR A 93 9.25 -7.47 -15.13
N THR A 94 8.14 -6.72 -15.11
CA THR A 94 8.16 -5.26 -14.85
C THR A 94 7.29 -4.92 -13.65
N ALA A 95 7.81 -4.15 -12.70
CA ALA A 95 7.00 -3.55 -11.64
C ALA A 95 6.04 -2.52 -12.23
N VAL A 96 4.73 -2.71 -12.04
CA VAL A 96 3.68 -1.85 -12.62
C VAL A 96 2.74 -1.22 -11.59
N ALA A 97 2.71 -1.80 -10.39
CA ALA A 97 2.03 -1.23 -9.24
C ALA A 97 2.60 -1.83 -7.95
N TYR A 98 2.13 -1.35 -6.81
CA TYR A 98 2.27 -2.07 -5.54
C TYR A 98 0.95 -2.08 -4.80
N TYR A 99 0.83 -2.95 -3.80
CA TYR A 99 -0.29 -2.98 -2.87
C TYR A 99 0.19 -2.90 -1.44
N HIS A 100 -0.64 -2.35 -0.56
CA HIS A 100 -0.46 -2.48 0.88
C HIS A 100 -1.79 -2.41 1.66
N THR A 101 -1.76 -2.75 2.93
CA THR A 101 -2.93 -2.75 3.82
C THR A 101 -2.87 -1.63 4.84
N HIS A 102 -4.01 -1.05 5.20
CA HIS A 102 -4.16 -0.17 6.37
C HIS A 102 -5.00 -0.85 7.46
N PRO A 103 -4.39 -1.47 8.49
CA PRO A 103 -5.06 -2.40 9.40
C PRO A 103 -5.90 -1.77 10.52
N ALA A 104 -5.77 -0.46 10.78
CA ALA A 104 -6.32 0.12 11.98
C ALA A 104 -6.74 1.59 11.83
N TYR A 105 -7.76 1.98 12.62
CA TYR A 105 -8.13 3.39 12.83
C TYR A 105 -7.30 4.08 13.93
N LYS A 106 -6.48 3.31 14.67
CA LYS A 106 -5.62 3.80 15.74
C LYS A 106 -4.30 3.03 15.73
N GLY A 107 -3.18 3.75 15.81
CA GLY A 107 -1.84 3.20 15.84
C GLY A 107 -0.89 4.15 16.53
N ALA A 108 0.11 3.64 17.26
CA ALA A 108 1.16 4.41 17.92
C ALA A 108 0.68 5.66 18.72
N GLY A 109 -0.49 5.57 19.35
CA GLY A 109 -1.05 6.63 20.21
C GLY A 109 -1.86 7.72 19.48
N PHE A 110 -2.07 7.61 18.16
CA PHE A 110 -2.85 8.57 17.37
C PHE A 110 -3.96 7.89 16.55
N ASN A 111 -4.93 8.71 16.09
CA ASN A 111 -5.94 8.26 15.14
C ASN A 111 -5.32 8.19 13.74
N MET A 112 -5.58 7.10 13.03
CA MET A 112 -5.17 6.87 11.66
C MET A 112 -6.33 7.14 10.71
N GLU A 113 -6.01 7.48 9.46
CA GLU A 113 -6.98 7.63 8.37
C GLU A 113 -6.82 6.44 7.39
N PRO A 114 -7.28 5.22 7.74
CA PRO A 114 -6.95 4.01 6.98
C PRO A 114 -7.56 4.00 5.57
N ASP A 115 -8.59 4.80 5.32
CA ASP A 115 -9.27 4.91 4.03
C ASP A 115 -8.64 5.96 3.10
N ARG A 116 -7.36 6.32 3.31
CA ARG A 116 -6.63 7.32 2.51
C ARG A 116 -5.20 6.89 2.30
N PHE A 117 -4.61 7.27 1.17
CA PHE A 117 -3.17 7.17 0.95
C PHE A 117 -2.44 8.29 1.71
N SER A 118 -1.39 7.91 2.44
CA SER A 118 -0.48 8.84 3.12
C SER A 118 0.37 9.64 2.11
N PRO A 119 1.04 10.73 2.52
CA PRO A 119 2.11 11.33 1.72
C PRO A 119 3.19 10.33 1.32
N GLU A 120 3.56 9.43 2.23
CA GLU A 120 4.60 8.42 2.04
C GLU A 120 4.20 7.39 0.97
N ASP A 121 2.96 6.88 1.02
CA ASP A 121 2.45 5.94 0.02
C ASP A 121 2.51 6.58 -1.38
N ARG A 122 2.00 7.81 -1.49
CA ARG A 122 2.03 8.55 -2.75
C ARG A 122 3.46 8.83 -3.20
N GLY A 123 4.38 9.06 -2.27
CA GLY A 123 5.82 9.21 -2.53
C GLY A 123 6.38 8.00 -3.27
N VAL A 124 6.17 6.79 -2.73
CA VAL A 124 6.64 5.55 -3.36
C VAL A 124 6.07 5.39 -4.77
N ALA A 125 4.75 5.57 -4.94
CA ALA A 125 4.10 5.46 -6.25
C ALA A 125 4.66 6.47 -7.28
N ASN A 126 4.83 7.73 -6.85
CA ASN A 126 5.30 8.80 -7.71
C ASN A 126 6.78 8.62 -8.10
N ASP A 127 7.64 8.22 -7.16
CA ASP A 127 9.07 8.03 -7.39
C ASP A 127 9.33 6.87 -8.35
N MET A 128 8.57 5.79 -8.21
CA MET A 128 8.63 4.64 -9.09
C MET A 128 7.88 4.83 -10.41
N LYS A 129 7.00 5.83 -10.51
CA LYS A 129 6.07 6.04 -11.63
C LYS A 129 5.17 4.82 -11.88
N ILE A 130 4.60 4.28 -10.79
CA ILE A 130 3.67 3.15 -10.82
C ILE A 130 2.45 3.46 -9.97
N ASP A 131 1.36 2.72 -10.19
CA ASP A 131 0.15 2.90 -9.38
C ASP A 131 0.27 2.20 -8.02
N ALA A 132 -0.60 2.58 -7.09
CA ALA A 132 -0.69 1.95 -5.78
C ALA A 132 -2.11 1.50 -5.48
N TYR A 133 -2.26 0.40 -4.75
CA TYR A 133 -3.54 -0.10 -4.26
C TYR A 133 -3.49 -0.25 -2.76
N VAL A 134 -4.58 0.12 -2.08
CA VAL A 134 -4.70 -0.09 -0.64
C VAL A 134 -5.99 -0.81 -0.27
N GLY A 135 -5.85 -1.78 0.62
CA GLY A 135 -6.95 -2.44 1.30
C GLY A 135 -7.02 -1.96 2.74
N SER A 136 -8.10 -1.28 3.12
CA SER A 136 -8.22 -0.74 4.47
C SER A 136 -8.99 -1.68 5.40
N VAL A 137 -8.86 -1.47 6.70
CA VAL A 137 -9.64 -2.14 7.75
C VAL A 137 -11.15 -1.93 7.61
N SER A 138 -11.59 -0.89 6.90
CA SER A 138 -13.00 -0.74 6.57
C SER A 138 -13.39 -1.75 5.48
N GLY A 139 -12.48 -2.11 4.59
CA GLY A 139 -12.72 -2.92 3.40
C GLY A 139 -12.79 -2.10 2.14
N LEU A 140 -12.49 -0.79 2.20
CA LEU A 140 -12.31 -0.03 0.97
C LEU A 140 -11.11 -0.57 0.20
N PHE A 141 -11.35 -0.74 -1.10
CA PHE A 141 -10.34 -1.06 -2.09
C PHE A 141 -10.10 0.19 -2.93
N LEU A 142 -8.96 0.83 -2.71
CA LEU A 142 -8.64 2.10 -3.35
C LEU A 142 -7.42 1.94 -4.26
N ARG A 143 -7.38 2.76 -5.31
CA ARG A 143 -6.23 2.92 -6.19
C ARG A 143 -5.77 4.37 -6.15
N TYR A 144 -4.47 4.58 -6.11
CA TYR A 144 -3.84 5.84 -6.45
C TYR A 144 -3.25 5.73 -7.87
N ASP A 145 -3.77 6.54 -8.77
CA ASP A 145 -3.22 6.69 -10.13
C ASP A 145 -2.11 7.75 -10.08
N HIS A 146 -0.87 7.32 -10.28
CA HIS A 146 0.29 8.20 -10.12
C HIS A 146 0.37 9.28 -11.19
N ARG A 147 -0.10 9.00 -12.41
CA ARG A 147 -0.08 9.95 -13.54
C ARG A 147 -1.06 11.09 -13.30
N LEU A 148 -2.27 10.75 -12.85
CA LEU A 148 -3.32 11.72 -12.57
C LEU A 148 -3.21 12.34 -11.17
N ARG A 149 -2.40 11.74 -10.29
CA ARG A 149 -2.30 12.07 -8.86
C ARG A 149 -3.66 12.04 -8.18
N LYS A 150 -4.47 11.02 -8.49
CA LYS A 150 -5.85 10.86 -8.02
C LYS A 150 -6.05 9.55 -7.31
N ILE A 151 -6.82 9.61 -6.22
CA ILE A 151 -7.31 8.43 -5.49
C ILE A 151 -8.70 8.10 -6.00
N MET A 152 -8.96 6.82 -6.27
CA MET A 152 -10.22 6.31 -6.79
C MET A 152 -10.60 5.03 -6.06
N VAL A 153 -11.91 4.74 -6.00
CA VAL A 153 -12.39 3.41 -5.61
C VAL A 153 -12.08 2.44 -6.75
N ALA A 154 -11.32 1.39 -6.44
CA ALA A 154 -10.83 0.43 -7.43
C ALA A 154 -11.80 -0.74 -7.68
N GLY A 155 -12.88 -0.83 -6.90
CA GLY A 155 -13.96 -1.80 -7.07
C GLY A 155 -14.82 -1.94 -5.82
N PRO A 156 -15.62 -3.01 -5.73
CA PRO A 156 -16.36 -3.35 -4.51
C PRO A 156 -15.47 -3.47 -3.28
N ARG A 157 -16.07 -3.47 -2.08
CA ARG A 157 -15.32 -3.71 -0.85
C ARG A 157 -14.61 -5.06 -0.90
N LEU A 158 -13.44 -5.15 -0.25
CA LEU A 158 -12.73 -6.40 -0.06
C LEU A 158 -13.54 -7.28 0.88
N ARG A 159 -13.68 -8.56 0.53
CA ARG A 159 -14.51 -9.54 1.26
C ARG A 159 -14.06 -9.76 2.71
N ASN A 160 -12.83 -9.38 3.01
CA ASN A 160 -12.07 -9.83 4.16
C ASN A 160 -11.87 -8.71 5.19
N ALA A 161 -12.60 -7.59 5.05
CA ALA A 161 -12.72 -6.61 6.11
C ALA A 161 -13.86 -7.01 7.03
N ARG A 162 -13.61 -7.03 8.34
CA ARG A 162 -14.70 -7.12 9.32
C ARG A 162 -15.63 -5.92 9.07
N ASP A 163 -16.95 -6.14 9.13
CA ASP A 163 -17.93 -5.07 9.29
C ASP A 163 -17.72 -4.42 10.67
N LEU A 164 -16.61 -3.71 10.84
CA LEU A 164 -16.42 -2.90 12.02
C LEU A 164 -17.39 -1.73 11.90
N PRO A 165 -18.23 -1.49 12.91
CA PRO A 165 -19.09 -0.32 12.92
C PRO A 165 -18.21 0.91 12.73
N GLN A 166 -18.51 1.71 11.70
CA GLN A 166 -17.80 2.96 11.48
C GLN A 166 -17.85 3.79 12.77
N PRO A 167 -16.77 4.49 13.15
CA PRO A 167 -16.85 5.43 14.25
C PRO A 167 -17.96 6.44 13.93
N VAL A 168 -18.98 6.45 14.79
CA VAL A 168 -20.16 7.29 14.64
C VAL A 168 -19.69 8.74 14.44
N PRO A 169 -20.17 9.47 13.40
CA PRO A 169 -19.81 10.85 13.22
C PRO A 169 -20.14 11.62 14.51
N VAL A 170 -19.12 12.22 15.14
CA VAL A 170 -19.34 13.12 16.28
C VAL A 170 -20.24 14.25 15.76
N LYS A 171 -21.51 14.24 16.17
CA LYS A 171 -22.43 15.33 15.87
C LYS A 171 -21.79 16.62 16.37
N LYS A 172 -21.35 17.49 15.45
CA LYS A 172 -20.97 18.86 15.82
C LYS A 172 -22.18 19.47 16.55
N PRO A 173 -22.01 20.09 17.72
CA PRO A 173 -23.11 20.74 18.40
C PRO A 173 -23.73 21.76 17.45
N ALA A 174 -25.06 21.68 17.29
CA ALA A 174 -25.79 22.61 16.45
C ALA A 174 -25.50 24.05 16.90
N PRO A 175 -25.33 24.99 15.96
CA PRO A 175 -25.16 26.40 16.33
C PRO A 175 -26.37 26.83 17.15
N LYS A 176 -26.12 27.29 18.38
CA LYS A 176 -27.16 27.84 19.26
C LYS A 176 -27.85 28.97 18.51
N THR A 177 -29.10 28.76 18.12
CA THR A 177 -29.93 29.80 17.51
C THR A 177 -30.12 30.89 18.55
N LEU A 178 -29.54 32.06 18.32
CA LEU A 178 -29.70 33.22 19.16
C LEU A 178 -31.18 33.64 19.07
N ARG A 179 -32.01 33.27 20.05
CA ARG A 179 -33.38 33.77 20.16
C ARG A 179 -33.30 35.28 20.38
N ARG A 180 -33.58 36.06 19.33
CA ARG A 180 -33.81 37.51 19.45
C ARG A 180 -34.97 37.69 20.43
N ARG A 181 -34.69 38.29 21.60
CA ARG A 181 -35.72 38.83 22.48
C ARG A 181 -36.39 39.97 21.74
N ILE A 182 -37.67 39.82 21.43
CA ILE A 182 -38.53 40.91 20.97
C ILE A 182 -38.85 41.74 22.21
N ILE A 183 -38.39 42.97 22.25
CA ILE A 183 -38.76 43.96 23.26
C ILE A 183 -40.08 44.60 22.81
N PRO A 184 -41.17 44.56 23.59
CA PRO A 184 -42.40 45.25 23.22
C PRO A 184 -42.22 46.77 23.37
N ALA A 185 -42.70 47.53 22.39
CA ALA A 185 -42.64 48.99 22.37
C ALA A 185 -43.52 49.61 23.48
N PRO A 186 -43.15 50.79 24.01
CA PRO A 186 -43.95 51.46 25.03
C PRO A 186 -45.22 52.07 24.41
N ARG A 187 -46.36 51.90 25.07
CA ARG A 187 -47.59 52.63 24.78
C ARG A 187 -47.42 54.09 25.24
N LEU A 188 -47.50 55.03 24.31
CA LEU A 188 -47.69 56.44 24.61
C LEU A 188 -49.17 56.68 24.94
N LEU A 189 -49.41 57.42 26.03
CA LEU A 189 -50.69 58.00 26.44
C LEU A 189 -51.00 59.23 25.59
#